data_AF-A0AAV0INF4-F1
#
_entry.id   AF-A0AAV0INF4-F1
#
_cell.length_a   1.000
_cell.length_b   1.000
_cell.length_c   1.000
_cell.angle_alpha   90.00
_cell.angle_beta   90.00
_cell.angle_gamma   90.00
#
_symmetry.space_group_name_H-M   'P 1'
#
loop_
_entity.id
_entity.type
_entity.pdbx_description
1 polymer ?
#
loop_
_entity_poly.entity_id
_entity_poly.type
_entity_poly.pdbx_seq_one_letter_code
_entity_poly.pdbx_strand_id
1 'polypeptide(L)'
;MSDAQVTIELCSPTLKSVYVEAISLDKFILEADSIECLHLKDCALELFELVGKGTLKHFKIDDVSLIHLDIGETVDNLEIVDISNFTIFWPKFYHMISKSSKLRTLRLWDVVFDEEEDVVDLETIANCFPQLSHLSLSYDLKDVLLHYGLQGNSNLQNVVVLELGWTVINDLFSHWVEGLLKRCPNLKKLILHGIISEAKSHEECQILSGFFSCLFQLMGKYTAVDVQCKFD
;
A
#
# COMPACT_ATOMS: atom_id res chain seq x y z
N MET A 1 -37.08 14.43 9.73
CA MET A 1 -37.12 13.00 9.37
C MET A 1 -35.80 12.44 9.88
N SER A 2 -35.80 11.45 10.78
CA SER A 2 -34.55 10.87 11.26
C SER A 2 -34.00 9.99 10.14
N ASP A 3 -32.84 10.33 9.60
CA ASP A 3 -32.07 9.35 8.84
C ASP A 3 -31.81 8.18 9.76
N ALA A 4 -32.41 7.02 9.44
CA ALA A 4 -32.21 5.82 10.21
C ALA A 4 -30.77 5.38 9.97
N GLN A 5 -29.91 5.50 11.00
CA GLN A 5 -28.53 5.07 10.88
C GLN A 5 -28.48 3.57 10.54
N VAL A 6 -27.93 3.22 9.39
CA VAL A 6 -27.84 1.83 8.94
C VAL A 6 -26.59 1.22 9.57
N THR A 7 -26.80 0.40 10.59
CA THR A 7 -25.74 -0.30 11.32
C THR A 7 -25.82 -1.79 11.07
N ILE A 8 -24.68 -2.44 10.84
CA ILE A 8 -24.54 -3.90 10.82
C ILE A 8 -23.61 -4.32 11.95
N GLU A 9 -24.06 -5.32 12.72
CA GLU A 9 -23.25 -6.01 13.73
C GLU A 9 -23.17 -7.49 13.37
N LEU A 10 -21.96 -8.00 13.18
CA LEU A 10 -21.70 -9.41 12.89
C LEU A 10 -20.84 -10.00 13.99
N CYS A 11 -21.39 -10.95 14.75
CA CYS A 11 -20.67 -11.67 15.80
C CYS A 11 -20.49 -13.14 15.40
N SER A 12 -19.24 -13.60 15.30
CA SER A 12 -18.95 -15.01 15.03
C SER A 12 -17.56 -15.40 15.55
N PRO A 13 -17.47 -16.23 16.61
CA PRO A 13 -16.18 -16.58 17.23
C PRO A 13 -15.34 -17.52 16.37
N THR A 14 -15.94 -18.23 15.41
CA THR A 14 -15.26 -19.20 14.54
C THR A 14 -14.90 -18.65 13.17
N LEU A 15 -15.31 -17.41 12.87
CA LEU A 15 -15.10 -16.77 11.58
C LEU A 15 -13.61 -16.49 11.37
N LYS A 16 -13.05 -17.06 10.29
CA LYS A 16 -11.63 -16.92 9.94
C LYS A 16 -11.35 -15.91 8.84
N SER A 17 -12.34 -15.62 8.00
CA SER A 17 -12.18 -14.73 6.86
C SER A 17 -13.46 -13.98 6.63
N VAL A 18 -13.34 -12.67 6.40
CA VAL A 18 -14.43 -11.80 6.00
C VAL A 18 -14.02 -11.03 4.76
N TYR A 19 -14.91 -11.04 3.78
CA TYR A 19 -14.83 -10.19 2.61
C TYR A 19 -16.12 -9.40 2.54
N VAL A 20 -16.00 -8.09 2.56
CA VAL A 20 -17.11 -7.15 2.50
C VAL A 20 -16.93 -6.31 1.24
N GLU A 21 -17.92 -6.34 0.36
CA GLU A 21 -17.87 -5.65 -0.93
C GLU A 21 -19.17 -4.90 -1.21
N ALA A 22 -19.07 -3.72 -1.83
CA ALA A 22 -20.19 -2.97 -2.38
C ALA A 22 -21.27 -2.64 -1.33
N ILE A 23 -20.86 -2.25 -0.13
CA ILE A 23 -21.77 -1.83 0.95
C ILE A 23 -21.66 -0.33 1.24
N SER A 24 -22.79 0.27 1.57
CA SER A 24 -22.86 1.63 2.10
C SER A 24 -23.67 1.62 3.39
N LEU A 25 -23.01 1.95 4.51
CA LEU A 25 -23.58 1.91 5.86
C LEU A 25 -22.98 3.05 6.68
N ASP A 26 -23.62 3.41 7.78
CA ASP A 26 -22.99 4.33 8.73
C ASP A 26 -21.98 3.59 9.60
N LYS A 27 -22.35 2.39 10.10
CA LYS A 27 -21.53 1.62 11.03
C LYS A 27 -21.48 0.14 10.69
N PHE A 28 -20.28 -0.44 10.69
CA PHE A 28 -20.06 -1.88 10.65
C PHE A 28 -19.23 -2.31 11.87
N ILE A 29 -19.77 -3.19 12.71
CA ILE A 29 -19.06 -3.84 13.81
C ILE A 29 -18.87 -5.33 13.51
N LEU A 30 -17.62 -5.78 13.52
CA LEU A 30 -17.24 -7.18 13.37
C LEU A 30 -16.65 -7.70 14.68
N GLU A 31 -17.36 -8.60 15.37
CA GLU A 31 -16.84 -9.33 16.54
C GLU A 31 -16.42 -10.75 16.12
N ALA A 32 -15.12 -10.97 15.98
CA ALA A 32 -14.57 -12.24 15.48
C ALA A 32 -13.19 -12.56 16.09
N ASP A 33 -13.18 -13.40 17.13
CA ASP A 33 -11.96 -13.81 17.84
C ASP A 33 -10.94 -14.58 16.99
N SER A 34 -11.41 -15.34 15.99
CA SER A 34 -10.59 -16.23 15.14
C SER A 34 -10.29 -15.65 13.76
N ILE A 35 -10.55 -14.36 13.54
CA ILE A 35 -10.39 -13.71 12.24
C ILE A 35 -8.91 -13.70 11.81
N GLU A 36 -8.62 -14.28 10.66
CA GLU A 36 -7.27 -14.30 10.08
C GLU A 36 -7.17 -13.38 8.86
N CYS A 37 -8.27 -13.20 8.11
CA CYS A 37 -8.33 -12.36 6.91
C CYS A 37 -9.51 -11.37 6.96
N LEU A 38 -9.22 -10.09 6.81
CA LEU A 38 -10.21 -9.03 6.64
C LEU A 38 -9.95 -8.33 5.31
N HIS A 39 -10.97 -8.26 4.45
CA HIS A 39 -10.92 -7.53 3.19
C HIS A 39 -12.19 -6.69 3.02
N LEU A 40 -11.99 -5.38 2.88
CA LEU A 40 -13.03 -4.40 2.56
C LEU A 40 -12.78 -3.87 1.15
N LYS A 41 -13.81 -3.88 0.30
CA LYS A 41 -13.69 -3.40 -1.07
C LYS A 41 -14.91 -2.63 -1.53
N ASP A 42 -14.75 -1.50 -2.22
CA ASP A 42 -15.88 -0.73 -2.77
C ASP A 42 -16.94 -0.44 -1.67
N CYS A 43 -16.47 0.02 -0.51
CA CYS A 43 -17.29 0.25 0.68
C CYS A 43 -17.36 1.74 1.00
N ALA A 44 -18.52 2.23 1.42
CA ALA A 44 -18.68 3.57 1.98
C ALA A 44 -19.20 3.47 3.42
N LEU A 45 -18.33 3.72 4.41
CA LEU A 45 -18.64 3.59 5.84
C LEU A 45 -18.22 4.83 6.62
N GLU A 46 -19.04 5.30 7.55
CA GLU A 46 -18.56 6.30 8.52
C GLU A 46 -17.61 5.65 9.54
N LEU A 47 -17.95 4.44 10.02
CA LEU A 47 -17.18 3.70 11.02
C LEU A 47 -17.11 2.20 10.72
N PHE A 48 -15.89 1.66 10.78
CA PHE A 48 -15.63 0.22 10.84
C PHE A 48 -14.88 -0.15 12.13
N GLU A 49 -15.41 -1.12 12.88
CA GLU A 49 -14.82 -1.61 14.13
C GLU A 49 -14.60 -3.13 14.05
N LEU A 50 -13.37 -3.59 14.30
CA LEU A 50 -13.03 -4.99 14.49
C LEU A 50 -12.72 -5.26 15.96
N VAL A 51 -13.57 -6.07 16.59
CA VAL A 51 -13.37 -6.61 17.93
C VAL A 51 -12.89 -8.06 17.81
N GLY A 52 -11.66 -8.33 18.21
CA GLY A 52 -11.08 -9.69 18.14
C GLY A 52 -9.87 -9.85 19.05
N LYS A 53 -9.27 -11.06 19.04
CA LYS A 53 -8.19 -11.47 19.96
C LYS A 53 -6.80 -11.49 19.33
N GLY A 54 -6.49 -10.56 18.43
CA GLY A 54 -5.12 -10.50 17.87
C GLY A 54 -4.81 -11.51 16.78
N THR A 55 -5.80 -12.19 16.18
CA THR A 55 -5.55 -13.29 15.24
C THR A 55 -5.38 -12.85 13.78
N LEU A 56 -5.59 -11.56 13.48
CA LEU A 56 -5.59 -11.03 12.13
C LEU A 56 -4.19 -11.10 11.50
N LYS A 57 -4.10 -11.72 10.32
CA LYS A 57 -2.86 -11.88 9.55
C LYS A 57 -2.90 -11.08 8.26
N HIS A 58 -4.04 -11.06 7.59
CA HIS A 58 -4.20 -10.39 6.30
C HIS A 58 -5.23 -9.29 6.43
N PHE A 59 -4.79 -8.07 6.15
CA PHE A 59 -5.64 -6.90 6.14
C PHE A 59 -5.60 -6.23 4.77
N LYS A 60 -6.77 -6.13 4.13
CA LYS A 60 -6.92 -5.56 2.80
C LYS A 60 -8.00 -4.49 2.76
N ILE A 61 -7.69 -3.36 2.14
CA ILE A 61 -8.62 -2.29 1.81
C ILE A 61 -8.40 -1.92 0.35
N ASP A 62 -9.48 -1.88 -0.43
CA ASP A 62 -9.44 -1.46 -1.83
C ASP A 62 -10.66 -0.59 -2.16
N ASP A 63 -10.44 0.66 -2.55
CA ASP A 63 -11.52 1.59 -2.95
C ASP A 63 -12.60 1.73 -1.86
N VAL A 64 -12.17 2.11 -0.66
CA VAL A 64 -13.06 2.30 0.49
C VAL A 64 -13.09 3.77 0.89
N SER A 65 -14.28 4.32 1.11
CA SER A 65 -14.43 5.61 1.79
C SER A 65 -14.73 5.35 3.25
N LEU A 66 -13.78 5.69 4.14
CA LEU A 66 -13.90 5.43 5.58
C LEU A 66 -13.48 6.66 6.39
N ILE A 67 -14.30 7.09 7.33
CA ILE A 67 -13.92 8.18 8.24
C ILE A 67 -13.17 7.63 9.46
N HIS A 68 -13.64 6.53 10.05
CA HIS A 68 -13.06 5.93 11.25
C HIS A 68 -12.79 4.43 11.08
N LEU A 69 -11.51 4.06 11.12
CA LEU A 69 -11.04 2.67 11.16
C LEU A 69 -10.56 2.33 12.56
N ASP A 70 -11.23 1.37 13.21
CA ASP A 70 -10.72 0.77 14.44
C ASP A 70 -10.56 -0.74 14.26
N ILE A 71 -9.31 -1.20 14.31
CA ILE A 71 -9.00 -2.63 14.34
C ILE A 71 -8.30 -3.03 15.66
N GLY A 72 -8.35 -2.16 16.68
CA GLY A 72 -7.92 -2.42 18.04
C GLY A 72 -6.49 -2.98 18.18
N GLU A 73 -6.32 -3.89 19.13
CA GLU A 73 -5.09 -4.67 19.33
C GLU A 73 -5.01 -5.90 18.38
N THR A 74 -5.86 -5.97 17.35
CA THR A 74 -5.91 -7.18 16.50
C THR A 74 -4.71 -7.33 15.55
N VAL A 75 -3.81 -6.35 15.56
CA VAL A 75 -2.79 -6.12 14.53
C VAL A 75 -1.43 -6.72 14.81
N ASP A 76 -1.20 -7.29 16.00
CA ASP A 76 0.12 -7.79 16.43
C ASP A 76 0.64 -8.95 15.57
N ASN A 77 -0.25 -9.62 14.83
CA ASN A 77 0.05 -10.79 14.02
C ASN A 77 -0.06 -10.54 12.51
N LEU A 78 -0.17 -9.28 12.06
CA LEU A 78 -0.26 -8.96 10.65
C LEU A 78 0.96 -9.46 9.87
N GLU A 79 0.71 -10.22 8.81
CA GLU A 79 1.71 -10.72 7.85
C GLU A 79 1.60 -9.98 6.51
N ILE A 80 0.38 -9.55 6.14
CA ILE A 80 0.08 -8.86 4.89
C ILE A 80 -0.82 -7.66 5.16
N VAL A 81 -0.38 -6.49 4.71
CA VAL A 81 -1.17 -5.26 4.63
C VAL A 81 -1.21 -4.82 3.18
N ASP A 82 -2.42 -4.67 2.64
CA ASP A 82 -2.66 -4.33 1.25
C ASP A 82 -3.71 -3.23 1.16
N ILE A 83 -3.25 -1.99 0.94
CA ILE A 83 -4.11 -0.82 0.86
C ILE A 83 -4.04 -0.27 -0.55
N SER A 84 -5.19 -0.17 -1.18
CA SER A 84 -5.37 0.34 -2.54
C SER A 84 -6.49 1.38 -2.58
N ASN A 85 -6.33 2.46 -3.37
CA ASN A 85 -7.38 3.47 -3.63
C ASN A 85 -8.03 4.00 -2.34
N PHE A 86 -7.21 4.45 -1.38
CA PHE A 86 -7.68 4.81 -0.04
C PHE A 86 -7.01 6.09 0.47
N THR A 87 -7.75 6.92 1.19
CA THR A 87 -7.17 8.08 1.89
C THR A 87 -6.72 7.65 3.29
N ILE A 88 -5.44 7.84 3.60
CA ILE A 88 -4.84 7.44 4.87
C ILE A 88 -4.34 8.67 5.64
N PHE A 89 -4.67 8.71 6.93
CA PHE A 89 -3.91 9.51 7.88
C PHE A 89 -2.68 8.72 8.35
N TRP A 90 -1.51 9.01 7.76
CA TRP A 90 -0.34 8.14 7.84
C TRP A 90 0.14 7.88 9.27
N PRO A 91 0.26 8.87 10.18
CA PRO A 91 0.74 8.64 11.54
C PRO A 91 -0.09 7.61 12.32
N LYS A 92 -1.43 7.65 12.19
CA LYS A 92 -2.30 6.66 12.85
C LYS A 92 -2.16 5.29 12.21
N PHE A 93 -2.18 5.22 10.88
CA PHE A 93 -2.11 3.95 10.16
C PHE A 93 -0.78 3.25 10.38
N TYR A 94 0.32 3.99 10.27
CA TYR A 94 1.66 3.51 10.57
C TYR A 94 1.78 3.03 12.03
N HIS A 95 1.30 3.80 13.01
CA HIS A 95 1.33 3.39 14.42
C HIS A 95 0.57 2.08 14.65
N MET A 96 -0.52 1.86 13.91
CA MET A 96 -1.29 0.63 13.94
C MET A 96 -0.52 -0.55 13.38
N ILE A 97 0.01 -0.47 12.15
CA ILE A 97 0.66 -1.62 11.50
C ILE A 97 2.07 -1.92 12.05
N SER A 98 2.77 -0.93 12.60
CA SER A 98 4.11 -1.08 13.21
C SER A 98 4.14 -1.93 14.48
N LYS A 99 2.98 -2.23 15.07
CA LYS A 99 2.86 -3.19 16.19
C LYS A 99 3.17 -4.63 15.74
N SER A 100 3.00 -4.95 14.46
CA SER A 100 3.33 -6.28 13.95
C SER A 100 4.80 -6.42 13.60
N SER A 101 5.50 -7.30 14.33
CA SER A 101 6.85 -7.74 13.97
C SER A 101 6.88 -8.81 12.86
N LYS A 102 5.71 -9.28 12.42
CA LYS A 102 5.57 -10.38 11.44
C LYS A 102 5.26 -9.90 10.03
N LEU A 103 5.13 -8.60 9.80
CA LEU A 103 4.74 -8.06 8.51
C LEU A 103 5.77 -8.43 7.42
N ARG A 104 5.31 -9.17 6.41
CA ARG A 104 6.14 -9.65 5.28
C ARG A 104 5.81 -8.97 3.97
N THR A 105 4.58 -8.51 3.82
CA THR A 105 4.08 -7.84 2.63
C THR A 105 3.39 -6.53 3.02
N LEU A 106 3.86 -5.44 2.42
CA LEU A 106 3.25 -4.12 2.54
C LEU A 106 2.97 -3.61 1.12
N ARG A 107 1.70 -3.31 0.85
CA ARG A 107 1.27 -2.66 -0.38
C ARG A 107 0.53 -1.37 -0.04
N LEU A 108 1.04 -0.27 -0.58
CA LEU A 108 0.45 1.06 -0.52
C LEU A 108 0.30 1.54 -1.97
N TRP A 109 -0.90 1.36 -2.52
CA TRP A 109 -1.18 1.59 -3.93
C TRP A 109 -2.26 2.64 -4.11
N ASP A 110 -1.97 3.70 -4.85
CA ASP A 110 -2.90 4.80 -5.12
C ASP A 110 -3.52 5.35 -3.83
N VAL A 111 -2.67 5.46 -2.81
CA VAL A 111 -3.00 5.97 -1.48
C VAL A 111 -2.82 7.48 -1.47
N VAL A 112 -3.82 8.19 -0.96
CA VAL A 112 -3.75 9.65 -0.73
C VAL A 112 -3.49 9.90 0.76
N PHE A 113 -2.53 10.75 1.09
CA PHE A 113 -2.26 11.14 2.47
C PHE A 113 -3.06 12.40 2.84
N ASP A 114 -3.77 12.37 3.97
CA ASP A 114 -4.72 13.42 4.37
C ASP A 114 -4.05 14.73 4.85
N GLU A 115 -2.76 14.70 5.21
CA GLU A 115 -2.00 15.89 5.64
C GLU A 115 -0.80 16.18 4.72
N GLU A 116 -0.61 17.45 4.36
CA GLU A 116 0.40 17.93 3.39
C GLU A 116 1.86 17.67 3.83
N GLU A 117 2.11 17.44 5.12
CA GLU A 117 3.46 17.21 5.68
C GLU A 117 3.78 15.71 5.88
N ASP A 118 2.83 14.81 5.65
CA ASP A 118 3.02 13.37 5.85
C ASP A 118 3.71 12.74 4.63
N VAL A 119 5.03 12.64 4.70
CA VAL A 119 5.83 11.84 3.77
C VAL A 119 6.09 10.47 4.40
N VAL A 120 5.71 9.41 3.69
CA VAL A 120 6.16 8.05 3.99
C VAL A 120 7.64 7.94 3.69
N ASP A 121 8.50 8.17 4.68
CA ASP A 121 9.92 7.94 4.47
C ASP A 121 10.25 6.43 4.47
N LEU A 122 11.16 6.04 3.57
CA LEU A 122 11.61 4.64 3.48
C LEU A 122 12.41 4.20 4.71
N GLU A 123 12.92 5.15 5.47
CA GLU A 123 13.64 4.94 6.72
C GLU A 123 12.70 4.30 7.76
N THR A 124 11.49 4.82 7.90
CA THR A 124 10.45 4.33 8.80
C THR A 124 9.98 2.95 8.37
N ILE A 125 9.73 2.72 7.07
CA ILE A 125 9.38 1.38 6.58
C ILE A 125 10.48 0.37 6.92
N ALA A 126 11.75 0.71 6.66
CA ALA A 126 12.88 -0.17 6.91
C ALA A 126 13.07 -0.49 8.40
N ASN A 127 12.90 0.50 9.27
CA ASN A 127 13.11 0.34 10.71
C ASN A 127 11.97 -0.43 11.39
N CYS A 128 10.73 -0.25 10.92
CA CYS A 128 9.54 -0.77 11.59
C CYS A 128 9.13 -2.14 11.10
N PHE A 129 9.48 -2.49 9.86
CA PHE A 129 9.14 -3.79 9.27
C PHE A 129 10.40 -4.58 8.93
N PRO A 130 11.17 -5.02 9.94
CA PRO A 130 12.44 -5.71 9.69
C PRO A 130 12.24 -7.05 8.97
N GLN A 131 11.04 -7.64 8.96
CA GLN A 131 10.76 -8.89 8.23
C GLN A 131 10.14 -8.66 6.83
N LEU A 132 10.03 -7.41 6.39
CA LEU A 132 9.41 -7.07 5.11
C LEU A 132 10.19 -7.69 3.95
N SER A 133 9.50 -8.52 3.18
CA SER A 133 10.07 -9.26 2.05
C SER A 133 9.49 -8.85 0.71
N HIS A 134 8.31 -8.24 0.74
CA HIS A 134 7.60 -7.75 -0.42
C HIS A 134 7.07 -6.34 -0.14
N LEU A 135 7.50 -5.37 -0.96
CA LEU A 135 7.04 -3.99 -0.92
C LEU A 135 6.41 -3.63 -2.26
N SER A 136 5.20 -3.08 -2.23
CA SER A 136 4.50 -2.54 -3.41
C SER A 136 4.13 -1.08 -3.16
N LEU A 137 4.57 -0.17 -4.02
CA LEU A 137 4.31 1.27 -3.91
C LEU A 137 3.84 1.82 -5.25
N SER A 138 2.79 2.65 -5.28
CA SER A 138 2.47 3.44 -6.47
C SER A 138 2.97 4.88 -6.35
N TYR A 139 3.39 5.44 -7.47
CA TYR A 139 3.84 6.81 -7.61
C TYR A 139 2.64 7.72 -7.88
N ASP A 140 2.28 8.55 -6.90
CA ASP A 140 1.29 9.62 -7.06
C ASP A 140 1.99 10.98 -7.25
N LEU A 141 1.52 11.74 -8.23
CA LEU A 141 2.07 13.01 -8.71
C LEU A 141 1.51 14.25 -8.01
N LYS A 142 0.54 14.08 -7.11
CA LYS A 142 -0.20 15.23 -6.59
C LYS A 142 0.66 16.25 -5.85
N ASP A 143 1.86 15.88 -5.40
CA ASP A 143 2.80 16.85 -4.88
C ASP A 143 4.25 16.68 -5.37
N VAL A 144 4.92 17.83 -5.58
CA VAL A 144 6.33 17.95 -5.95
C VAL A 144 7.24 17.36 -4.85
N LEU A 145 6.67 17.11 -3.67
CA LEU A 145 7.26 16.44 -2.53
C LEU A 145 6.99 14.94 -2.66
N LEU A 146 7.96 14.18 -3.17
CA LEU A 146 7.93 12.71 -3.23
C LEU A 146 7.36 12.13 -1.92
N HIS A 147 6.08 11.71 -1.90
CA HIS A 147 5.42 11.13 -0.72
C HIS A 147 6.13 9.87 -0.20
N TYR A 148 6.98 9.25 -1.02
CA TYR A 148 7.89 8.18 -0.63
C TYR A 148 9.34 8.67 -0.62
N GLY A 149 9.66 9.54 0.33
CA GLY A 149 10.94 10.22 0.41
C GLY A 149 12.12 9.23 0.41
N LEU A 150 13.09 9.45 -0.48
CA LEU A 150 14.38 8.75 -0.47
C LEU A 150 15.31 9.21 0.67
N GLN A 151 14.77 9.91 1.68
CA GLN A 151 15.51 10.40 2.82
C GLN A 151 15.99 9.25 3.71
N GLY A 152 17.00 9.52 4.54
CA GLY A 152 17.65 8.50 5.36
C GLY A 152 18.60 7.59 4.58
N ASN A 153 19.10 6.54 5.23
CA ASN A 153 20.13 5.64 4.70
C ASN A 153 19.86 4.14 5.00
N SER A 154 18.78 3.81 5.69
CA SER A 154 18.47 2.43 6.08
C SER A 154 18.07 1.54 4.91
N ASN A 155 18.75 0.39 4.79
CA ASN A 155 18.48 -0.55 3.71
C ASN A 155 17.29 -1.46 4.05
N LEU A 156 16.45 -1.70 3.05
CA LEU A 156 15.39 -2.71 3.03
C LEU A 156 16.01 -4.08 2.71
N GLN A 157 16.85 -4.58 3.62
CA GLN A 157 17.69 -5.75 3.38
C GLN A 157 16.89 -7.03 3.10
N ASN A 158 15.68 -7.16 3.64
CA ASN A 158 14.88 -8.36 3.49
C ASN A 158 13.93 -8.31 2.28
N VAL A 159 13.78 -7.14 1.65
CA VAL A 159 12.92 -6.97 0.48
C VAL A 159 13.55 -7.69 -0.71
N VAL A 160 12.88 -8.76 -1.15
CA VAL A 160 13.27 -9.59 -2.29
C VAL A 160 12.37 -9.38 -3.51
N VAL A 161 11.16 -8.85 -3.30
CA VAL A 161 10.22 -8.44 -4.35
C VAL A 161 9.84 -6.98 -4.14
N LEU A 162 9.98 -6.18 -5.19
CA LEU A 162 9.60 -4.78 -5.24
C LEU A 162 8.64 -4.58 -6.40
N GLU A 163 7.45 -4.05 -6.13
CA GLU A 163 6.51 -3.62 -7.16
C GLU A 163 6.37 -2.10 -7.14
N LEU A 164 6.55 -1.45 -8.28
CA LEU A 164 6.46 0.00 -8.41
C LEU A 164 5.46 0.35 -9.50
N GLY A 165 4.53 1.24 -9.18
CA GLY A 165 3.47 1.68 -10.07
C GLY A 165 3.56 3.15 -10.42
N TRP A 166 2.91 3.55 -11.51
CA TRP A 166 2.52 4.95 -11.74
C TRP A 166 1.14 5.02 -12.39
N THR A 167 0.37 6.04 -12.03
CA THR A 167 -0.85 6.44 -12.76
C THR A 167 -0.51 7.47 -13.84
N VAL A 168 0.44 8.36 -13.55
CA VAL A 168 0.97 9.35 -14.48
C VAL A 168 2.49 9.37 -14.38
N ILE A 169 3.17 9.32 -15.52
CA ILE A 169 4.65 9.25 -15.58
C ILE A 169 5.27 10.63 -15.80
N ASN A 170 6.38 10.89 -15.11
CA ASN A 170 7.24 12.05 -15.34
C ASN A 170 8.72 11.63 -15.31
N ASP A 171 9.62 12.59 -15.53
CA ASP A 171 11.07 12.34 -15.54
C ASP A 171 11.63 11.92 -14.15
N LEU A 172 10.92 12.22 -13.06
CA LEU A 172 11.33 11.89 -11.68
C LEU A 172 11.11 10.43 -11.33
N PHE A 173 10.17 9.75 -11.98
CA PHE A 173 9.86 8.34 -11.72
C PHE A 173 11.10 7.45 -11.86
N SER A 174 11.92 7.68 -12.89
CA SER A 174 13.19 6.94 -13.10
C SER A 174 14.15 7.09 -11.91
N HIS A 175 14.27 8.30 -11.36
CA HIS A 175 15.12 8.59 -10.20
C HIS A 175 14.60 7.91 -8.94
N TRP A 176 13.28 7.87 -8.78
CA TRP A 176 12.63 7.18 -7.66
C TRP A 176 12.88 5.67 -7.71
N VAL A 177 12.69 5.04 -8.88
CA VAL A 177 13.02 3.62 -9.10
C VAL A 177 14.48 3.33 -8.78
N GLU A 178 15.42 4.13 -9.30
CA GLU A 178 16.86 3.95 -9.01
C GLU A 178 17.16 4.09 -7.50
N GLY A 179 16.54 5.07 -6.83
CA GLY A 179 16.69 5.28 -5.40
C GLY A 179 16.23 4.07 -4.58
N LEU A 180 15.07 3.52 -4.90
CA LEU A 180 14.52 2.33 -4.24
C LEU A 180 15.37 1.08 -4.48
N LEU A 181 15.87 0.89 -5.70
CA LEU A 181 16.78 -0.22 -6.03
C LEU A 181 18.05 -0.17 -5.18
N LYS A 182 18.62 1.03 -4.96
CA LYS A 182 19.81 1.20 -4.09
C LYS A 182 19.54 0.82 -2.63
N ARG A 183 18.29 0.99 -2.17
CA ARG A 183 17.87 0.64 -0.80
C ARG A 183 17.53 -0.84 -0.62
N CYS A 184 17.39 -1.61 -1.70
CA CYS A 184 17.02 -3.04 -1.68
C CYS A 184 18.19 -3.93 -2.14
N PRO A 185 19.26 -4.12 -1.34
CA PRO A 185 20.47 -4.80 -1.78
C PRO A 185 20.29 -6.28 -2.14
N ASN A 186 19.24 -6.92 -1.61
CA ASN A 186 18.95 -8.35 -1.84
C ASN A 186 17.76 -8.55 -2.79
N LEU A 187 17.38 -7.53 -3.54
CA LEU A 187 16.26 -7.60 -4.47
C LEU A 187 16.49 -8.71 -5.51
N LYS A 188 15.46 -9.52 -5.74
CA LYS A 188 15.48 -10.58 -6.76
C LYS A 188 14.50 -10.31 -7.89
N LYS A 189 13.44 -9.54 -7.61
CA LYS A 189 12.38 -9.26 -8.56
C LYS A 189 11.91 -7.81 -8.46
N LEU A 190 11.88 -7.13 -9.59
CA LEU A 190 11.26 -5.81 -9.78
C LEU A 190 10.06 -5.97 -10.71
N ILE A 191 8.88 -5.49 -10.30
CA ILE A 191 7.69 -5.44 -11.15
C ILE A 191 7.30 -3.98 -11.34
N LEU A 192 7.27 -3.53 -12.58
CA LEU A 192 6.85 -2.18 -12.94
C LEU A 192 5.43 -2.24 -13.49
N HIS A 193 4.52 -1.52 -12.85
CA HIS A 193 3.14 -1.36 -13.29
C HIS A 193 2.95 0.04 -13.85
N GLY A 194 2.28 0.16 -14.98
CA GLY A 194 2.01 1.47 -15.55
C GLY A 194 0.78 1.46 -16.44
N ILE A 195 0.10 2.59 -16.52
CA ILE A 195 -1.03 2.77 -17.44
C ILE A 195 -0.52 3.45 -18.71
N ILE A 196 -0.70 2.80 -19.86
CA ILE A 196 -0.35 3.36 -21.18
C ILE A 196 -1.65 3.66 -21.93
N SER A 197 -2.18 4.88 -21.74
CA SER A 197 -3.38 5.33 -22.46
C SER A 197 -3.17 5.35 -23.98
N GLU A 198 -4.20 4.99 -24.76
CA GLU A 198 -4.15 4.98 -26.24
C GLU A 198 -3.92 6.37 -26.85
N ALA A 199 -4.41 7.42 -26.19
CA ALA A 199 -4.10 8.80 -26.53
C ALA A 199 -2.96 9.29 -25.64
N LYS A 200 -1.77 9.44 -26.23
CA LYS A 200 -0.62 10.13 -25.60
C LYS A 200 -0.25 11.36 -26.39
N SER A 201 0.03 12.44 -25.67
CA SER A 201 0.71 13.61 -26.23
C SER A 201 2.13 13.25 -26.67
N HIS A 202 2.72 14.05 -27.56
CA HIS A 202 4.11 13.86 -27.96
C HIS A 202 5.07 13.94 -26.77
N GLU A 203 4.75 14.76 -25.78
CA GLU A 203 5.51 14.95 -24.54
C GLU A 203 5.51 13.67 -23.69
N GLU A 204 4.34 13.08 -23.43
CA GLU A 204 4.26 11.81 -22.68
C GLU A 204 5.01 10.67 -23.37
N CYS A 205 4.99 10.62 -24.71
CA CYS A 205 5.78 9.65 -25.48
C CYS A 205 7.29 9.86 -25.28
N GLN A 206 7.76 11.11 -25.20
CA GLN A 206 9.16 11.41 -24.93
C GLN A 206 9.55 11.01 -23.50
N ILE A 207 8.70 11.30 -22.50
CA ILE A 207 8.92 10.90 -21.11
C ILE A 207 9.00 9.37 -20.98
N LEU A 208 8.05 8.64 -21.60
CA LEU A 208 8.07 7.18 -21.62
C LEU A 208 9.35 6.65 -22.27
N SER A 209 9.76 7.22 -23.41
CA SER A 209 11.01 6.85 -24.09
C SER A 209 12.24 7.10 -23.20
N GLY A 210 12.26 8.21 -22.46
CA GLY A 210 13.29 8.53 -21.49
C GLY A 210 13.34 7.53 -20.34
N PHE A 211 12.17 7.22 -19.77
CA PHE A 211 12.02 6.21 -18.72
C PHE A 211 12.53 4.84 -19.17
N PHE A 212 12.08 4.33 -20.31
CA PHE A 212 12.53 3.03 -20.80
C PHE A 212 14.05 3.02 -21.06
N SER A 213 14.60 4.11 -21.59
CA SER A 213 16.05 4.25 -21.77
C SER A 213 16.80 4.18 -20.44
N CYS A 214 16.30 4.82 -19.39
CA CYS A 214 16.85 4.74 -18.05
C CYS A 214 16.71 3.33 -17.46
N LEU A 215 15.54 2.70 -17.63
CA LEU A 215 15.26 1.35 -17.18
C LEU A 215 16.22 0.33 -17.79
N PHE A 216 16.51 0.43 -19.10
CA PHE A 216 17.51 -0.43 -19.75
C PHE A 216 18.90 -0.26 -19.15
N GLN A 217 19.30 0.97 -18.80
CA GLN A 217 20.57 1.21 -18.11
C GLN A 217 20.57 0.64 -16.69
N LEU A 218 19.47 0.76 -15.96
CA LEU A 218 19.31 0.19 -14.63
C LEU A 218 19.37 -1.34 -14.67
N MET A 219 18.68 -1.98 -15.61
CA MET A 219 18.76 -3.42 -15.85
C MET A 219 20.19 -3.89 -16.12
N GLY A 220 20.99 -3.08 -16.84
CA GLY A 220 22.42 -3.34 -17.03
C GLY A 220 23.25 -3.29 -15.75
N LYS A 221 22.84 -2.49 -14.75
CA LYS A 221 23.49 -2.43 -13.42
C LYS A 221 23.01 -3.53 -12.47
N TYR A 222 21.74 -3.91 -12.56
CA TYR A 222 21.08 -4.88 -11.67
C TYR A 222 20.78 -6.20 -12.40
N THR A 223 21.80 -6.81 -13.00
CA THR A 223 21.65 -8.00 -13.86
C THR A 223 21.12 -9.24 -13.15
N ALA A 224 21.20 -9.29 -11.82
CA ALA A 224 20.68 -10.38 -10.99
C ALA A 224 19.19 -10.21 -10.61
N VAL A 225 18.57 -9.08 -10.94
CA VAL A 225 17.16 -8.78 -10.65
C VAL A 225 16.30 -9.16 -11.86
N ASP A 226 15.30 -10.01 -11.65
CA ASP A 226 14.25 -10.28 -12.64
C ASP A 226 13.33 -9.06 -12.76
N VAL A 227 13.36 -8.39 -13.91
CA VAL A 227 12.54 -7.19 -14.17
C VAL A 227 11.35 -7.57 -15.04
N GLN A 228 10.16 -7.32 -14.51
CA GLN A 228 8.88 -7.53 -15.20
C GLN A 228 8.17 -6.20 -15.39
N CYS A 229 7.58 -6.00 -16.56
CA CYS A 229 6.77 -4.83 -16.86
C CYS A 229 5.33 -5.29 -17.14
N LYS A 230 4.36 -4.68 -16.46
CA LYS A 230 2.93 -4.92 -16.61
C LYS A 230 2.30 -3.59 -16.98
N PHE A 231 1.76 -3.51 -18.20
CA PHE A 231 1.13 -2.30 -18.69
C PHE A 231 -0.31 -2.60 -19.04
N ASP A 232 -1.20 -1.79 -18.48
CA ASP A 232 -2.64 -1.79 -18.74
C ASP A 232 -3.02 -0.62 -19.65
#